data_AF-A0AAV0XVC4-F1
#
_entry.id   AF-A0AAV0XVC4-F1
#
_cell.length_a   1.000
_cell.length_b   1.000
_cell.length_c   1.000
_cell.angle_alpha   90.00
_cell.angle_beta   90.00
_cell.angle_gamma   90.00
#
_symmetry.space_group_name_H-M   'P 1'
#
loop_
_entity.id
_entity.type
_entity.pdbx_description
1 polymer ?
#
loop_
_entity_poly.entity_id
_entity_poly.type
_entity_poly.pdbx_seq_one_letter_code
_entity_poly.pdbx_strand_id
1 'polypeptide(L)'
;MLKKLELWRKRALQNNFNHFPTLYAFIESSDEVFPQDTKDIIIEHLQILKHSFRKYFPVPDKNKNWVVDLRPLMIFSTTYLCEKGFSAYVYTKNKYRNRLNIESDLRIQLSNIDPKIPDLVLKKQHHPSH
;
A
#
# COMPACT_ATOMS: atom_id res chain seq x y z
N MET A 1 9.15 8.85 4.90
CA MET A 1 9.60 7.52 4.41
C MET A 1 11.05 7.53 3.90
N LEU A 2 11.39 8.22 2.80
CA LEU A 2 12.77 8.23 2.26
C LEU A 2 13.86 8.73 3.23
N LYS A 3 13.58 9.79 4.00
CA LYS A 3 14.49 10.28 5.06
C LYS A 3 14.71 9.24 6.17
N LYS A 4 13.73 8.36 6.40
CA LYS A 4 13.78 7.30 7.42
C LYS A 4 14.70 6.16 6.98
N LEU A 5 14.60 5.75 5.71
CA LEU A 5 15.51 4.74 5.12
C LEU A 5 16.97 5.23 5.14
N GLU A 6 17.21 6.51 4.84
CA GLU A 6 18.54 7.12 4.98
C GLU A 6 19.07 7.09 6.42
N LEU A 7 18.21 7.42 7.39
CA LEU A 7 18.56 7.36 8.81
C LEU A 7 18.92 5.93 9.24
N TRP A 8 18.13 4.94 8.82
CA TRP A 8 18.38 3.53 9.13
C TRP A 8 19.67 3.03 8.49
N ARG A 9 19.97 3.42 7.24
CA ARG A 9 21.24 3.08 6.57
C ARG A 9 22.44 3.67 7.32
N LYS A 10 22.38 4.94 7.72
CA LYS A 10 23.44 5.59 8.51
C LYS A 10 23.67 4.90 9.85
N ARG A 11 22.60 4.44 10.50
CA ARG A 11 22.69 3.72 11.77
C ARG A 11 23.23 2.31 11.61
N ALA A 12 22.85 1.60 10.55
CA ALA A 12 23.42 0.30 10.22
C ALA A 12 24.95 0.41 10.01
N LEU A 13 25.44 1.45 9.34
CA LEU A 13 26.88 1.73 9.22
C LEU A 13 27.57 1.88 10.59
N GLN A 14 26.90 2.52 11.55
CA GLN A 14 27.34 2.71 12.94
C GLN A 14 27.12 1.49 13.84
N ASN A 15 26.81 0.32 13.27
CA ASN A 15 26.50 -0.90 14.01
C ASN A 15 25.26 -0.81 14.91
N ASN A 16 24.33 0.07 14.57
CA ASN A 16 23.11 0.28 15.35
C ASN A 16 21.88 -0.24 14.58
N PHE A 17 21.36 -1.37 15.04
CA PHE A 17 20.22 -2.08 14.42
C PHE A 17 18.92 -2.03 15.24
N ASN A 18 18.82 -1.15 16.25
CA ASN A 18 17.65 -1.04 17.13
C ASN A 18 16.31 -0.70 16.42
N HIS A 19 16.35 -0.37 15.13
CA HIS A 19 15.16 -0.16 14.30
C HIS A 19 14.56 -1.46 13.75
N PHE A 20 15.25 -2.58 13.91
CA PHE A 20 14.83 -3.92 13.50
C PHE A 20 14.71 -4.79 14.75
N PRO A 21 13.55 -4.77 15.46
CA PRO A 21 13.43 -5.39 16.79
C PRO A 21 13.85 -6.86 16.84
N THR A 22 13.47 -7.64 15.82
CA THR A 22 13.83 -9.06 15.70
C THR A 22 15.33 -9.26 15.52
N LEU A 23 15.97 -8.48 14.65
CA LEU A 23 17.41 -8.56 14.42
C LEU A 23 18.20 -8.06 15.63
N TYR A 24 17.74 -6.97 16.25
CA TYR A 24 18.36 -6.41 17.44
C TYR A 24 18.31 -7.39 18.62
N ALA A 25 17.15 -8.00 18.88
CA ALA A 25 17.00 -9.01 19.92
C ALA A 25 17.89 -10.24 19.65
N PHE A 26 18.03 -10.65 18.39
CA PHE A 26 18.94 -11.74 18.00
C PHE A 26 20.41 -11.39 18.29
N ILE A 27 20.87 -10.20 17.88
CA ILE A 27 22.24 -9.72 18.12
C ILE A 27 22.51 -9.57 19.61
N GLU A 28 21.56 -9.04 20.39
CA GLU A 28 21.70 -8.86 21.84
C GLU A 28 21.69 -10.19 22.59
N SER A 29 21.02 -11.21 22.05
CA SER A 29 21.04 -12.58 22.59
C SER A 29 22.26 -13.41 22.19
N SER A 30 23.03 -12.96 21.20
CA SER A 30 24.26 -13.60 20.75
C SER A 30 25.49 -12.89 21.31
N ASP A 31 26.42 -13.63 21.92
CA ASP A 31 27.73 -13.07 22.35
C ASP A 31 28.69 -12.81 21.16
N GLU A 32 28.24 -13.06 19.93
CA GLU A 32 29.06 -12.96 18.72
C GLU A 32 28.99 -11.59 18.04
N VAL A 33 30.12 -11.20 17.45
CA VAL A 33 30.22 -10.02 16.60
C VAL A 33 29.41 -10.25 15.34
N PHE A 34 28.46 -9.35 15.06
CA PHE A 34 27.60 -9.45 13.88
C PHE A 34 28.44 -9.49 12.58
N PRO A 35 28.25 -10.49 11.70
CA PRO A 35 29.07 -10.66 10.50
C PRO A 35 29.03 -9.43 9.58
N GLN A 36 30.22 -8.95 9.19
CA GLN A 36 30.37 -7.77 8.35
C GLN A 36 29.71 -7.95 6.97
N ASP A 37 29.82 -9.14 6.38
CA ASP A 37 29.19 -9.45 5.09
C ASP A 37 27.66 -9.32 5.13
N THR A 38 27.04 -9.75 6.23
CA THR A 38 25.58 -9.64 6.42
C THR A 38 25.17 -8.18 6.61
N LYS A 39 25.98 -7.40 7.32
CA LYS A 39 25.78 -5.96 7.49
C LYS A 39 25.83 -5.22 6.16
N ASP A 40 26.78 -5.56 5.28
CA ASP A 40 26.91 -4.95 3.96
C ASP A 40 25.69 -5.25 3.08
N ILE A 41 25.17 -6.48 3.13
CA ILE A 41 23.91 -6.86 2.46
C ILE A 41 22.73 -6.00 2.97
N ILE A 42 22.61 -5.80 4.28
CA ILE A 42 21.52 -4.99 4.86
C ILE A 42 21.63 -3.53 4.39
N ILE A 43 22.84 -2.96 4.40
CA ILE A 43 23.10 -1.59 3.98
C ILE A 43 22.77 -1.42 2.49
N GLU A 44 23.21 -2.35 1.65
CA GLU A 44 22.91 -2.37 0.23
C GLU A 44 21.40 -2.47 -0.02
N HIS A 45 20.72 -3.38 0.67
CA HIS A 45 19.28 -3.56 0.53
C HIS A 45 18.50 -2.28 0.90
N LEU A 46 18.89 -1.59 1.98
CA LEU A 46 18.28 -0.31 2.36
C LEU A 46 18.48 0.76 1.27
N GLN A 47 19.60 0.73 0.56
CA GLN A 47 19.90 1.64 -0.53
C GLN A 47 19.07 1.33 -1.78
N ILE A 48 18.95 0.05 -2.16
CA ILE A 48 18.09 -0.42 -3.24
C ILE A 48 16.64 -0.05 -2.94
N LEU A 49 16.17 -0.32 -1.73
CA LEU A 49 14.81 0.00 -1.31
C LEU A 49 14.53 1.50 -1.44
N LYS A 50 15.44 2.35 -0.96
CA LYS A 50 15.34 3.81 -1.11
C LYS A 50 15.27 4.22 -2.60
N HIS A 51 16.08 3.61 -3.46
CA HIS A 51 16.08 3.90 -4.90
C HIS A 51 14.74 3.50 -5.55
N SER A 52 14.23 2.31 -5.24
CA SER A 52 12.91 1.86 -5.70
C SER A 52 11.81 2.81 -5.26
N PHE A 53 11.81 3.26 -4.00
CA PHE A 53 10.84 4.26 -3.53
C PHE A 53 10.96 5.60 -4.26
N ARG A 54 12.15 6.03 -4.69
CA ARG A 54 12.32 7.26 -5.48
C ARG A 54 11.65 7.19 -6.85
N LYS A 55 11.56 6.00 -7.44
CA LYS A 55 10.86 5.78 -8.72
C LYS A 55 9.36 6.01 -8.59
N TYR A 56 8.76 5.56 -7.49
CA TYR A 56 7.32 5.72 -7.24
C TYR A 56 6.96 7.06 -6.58
N PHE A 57 7.89 7.67 -5.85
CA PHE A 57 7.70 8.93 -5.14
C PHE A 57 8.77 9.95 -5.56
N PRO A 58 8.62 10.59 -6.74
CA PRO A 58 9.54 11.60 -7.22
C PRO A 58 9.63 12.80 -6.27
N VAL A 59 10.77 13.51 -6.28
CA VAL A 59 10.89 14.79 -5.55
C VAL A 59 9.89 15.76 -6.17
N PRO A 60 9.03 16.42 -5.36
CA PRO A 60 8.19 17.50 -5.87
C PRO A 60 9.08 18.56 -6.50
N ASP A 61 8.89 18.81 -7.79
CA ASP A 61 9.60 19.86 -8.51
C ASP A 61 9.12 21.21 -7.95
N LYS A 62 10.06 22.02 -7.44
CA LYS A 62 9.77 23.34 -6.85
C LYS A 62 9.20 24.32 -7.85
N ASN A 63 9.32 24.03 -9.16
CA ASN A 63 8.76 24.82 -10.24
C ASN A 63 7.40 24.27 -10.72
N LYS A 64 6.96 23.12 -10.20
CA LYS A 64 5.65 22.51 -10.46
C LYS A 64 4.83 22.52 -9.17
N ASN A 65 4.49 23.72 -8.73
CA ASN A 65 3.71 24.01 -7.51
C ASN A 65 2.32 23.36 -7.56
N TRP A 66 1.84 23.00 -8.76
CA TRP A 66 0.57 22.29 -8.98
C TRP A 66 0.63 20.80 -8.62
N VAL A 67 1.84 20.22 -8.53
CA VAL A 67 2.03 18.88 -7.97
C VAL A 67 1.96 19.02 -6.46
N VAL A 68 0.73 19.11 -5.96
CA VAL A 68 0.38 19.08 -4.54
C VAL A 68 1.14 17.93 -3.89
N ASP A 69 1.78 18.16 -2.74
CA ASP A 69 2.41 17.10 -1.97
C ASP A 69 1.33 16.05 -1.64
N LEU A 70 1.27 14.96 -2.40
CA LEU A 70 0.23 13.94 -2.28
C LEU A 70 0.44 13.07 -1.05
N ARG A 71 1.53 13.23 -0.28
CA ARG A 71 1.82 12.34 0.86
C ARG A 71 0.74 12.38 1.96
N PRO A 72 0.23 13.55 2.39
CA PRO A 72 -0.90 13.61 3.32
C PRO A 72 -2.19 13.12 2.66
N LEU A 73 -2.46 13.55 1.42
CA LEU A 73 -3.62 13.14 0.63
C LEU A 73 -3.66 11.63 0.36
N MET A 74 -2.52 10.96 0.24
CA MET A 74 -2.42 9.50 0.09
C MET A 74 -2.78 8.79 1.39
N ILE A 75 -2.35 9.29 2.54
CA ILE A 75 -2.74 8.69 3.82
C ILE A 75 -4.26 8.86 4.01
N PHE A 76 -4.79 10.06 3.77
CA PHE A 76 -6.23 10.31 3.86
C PHE A 76 -7.04 9.50 2.83
N SER A 77 -6.64 9.49 1.57
CA SER A 77 -7.33 8.74 0.52
C SER A 77 -7.22 7.24 0.74
N THR A 78 -6.07 6.70 1.14
CA THR A 78 -5.94 5.27 1.43
C THR A 78 -6.72 4.87 2.67
N THR A 79 -6.67 5.62 3.78
CA THR A 79 -7.47 5.29 4.98
C THR A 79 -8.97 5.38 4.71
N TYR A 80 -9.44 6.47 4.09
CA TYR A 80 -10.86 6.64 3.76
C TYR A 80 -11.35 5.62 2.74
N LEU A 81 -10.59 5.38 1.66
CA LEU A 81 -10.97 4.39 0.65
C LEU A 81 -10.91 2.96 1.21
N CYS A 82 -9.94 2.65 2.07
CA CYS A 82 -9.89 1.37 2.78
C CYS A 82 -11.10 1.21 3.70
N GLU A 83 -11.41 2.21 4.53
CA GLU A 83 -12.56 2.16 5.45
C GLU A 83 -13.90 2.03 4.69
N LYS A 84 -14.07 2.80 3.61
CA LYS A 84 -15.22 2.70 2.71
C LYS A 84 -15.29 1.31 2.04
N GLY A 85 -14.16 0.77 1.60
CA GLY A 85 -14.05 -0.57 1.01
C GLY A 85 -14.38 -1.69 1.99
N PHE A 86 -13.86 -1.63 3.21
CA PHE A 86 -14.16 -2.60 4.26
C PHE A 86 -15.62 -2.52 4.69
N SER A 87 -16.18 -1.32 4.82
CA SER A 87 -17.60 -1.13 5.13
C SER A 87 -18.50 -1.73 4.04
N ALA A 88 -18.16 -1.49 2.76
CA ALA A 88 -18.86 -2.05 1.61
C ALA A 88 -18.74 -3.58 1.55
N TYR A 89 -17.56 -4.12 1.89
CA TYR A 89 -17.32 -5.57 1.99
C TYR A 89 -18.18 -6.22 3.07
N VAL A 90 -18.17 -5.66 4.28
CA VAL A 90 -18.97 -6.17 5.41
C VAL A 90 -20.46 -6.08 5.09
N TYR A 91 -20.91 -4.98 4.51
CA TYR A 91 -22.30 -4.78 4.10
C TYR A 91 -22.74 -5.83 3.07
N THR A 92 -21.94 -6.05 2.02
CA THR A 92 -22.26 -7.02 0.97
C THR A 92 -22.25 -8.45 1.51
N LYS A 93 -21.23 -8.81 2.30
CA LYS A 93 -21.08 -10.15 2.92
C LYS A 93 -22.22 -10.49 3.89
N ASN A 94 -22.66 -9.53 4.71
CA ASN A 94 -23.68 -9.78 5.73
C ASN A 94 -25.11 -9.67 5.18
N LYS A 95 -25.39 -8.73 4.26
CA LYS A 95 -26.74 -8.49 3.76
C LYS A 95 -27.11 -9.35 2.55
N TYR A 96 -26.15 -9.65 1.68
CA TYR A 96 -26.34 -10.52 0.51
C TYR A 96 -25.48 -11.78 0.68
N ARG A 97 -26.00 -12.80 1.37
CA ARG A 97 -25.42 -14.17 1.37
C ARG A 97 -25.58 -14.89 0.01
N ASN A 98 -25.62 -14.13 -1.08
CA ASN A 98 -25.78 -14.66 -2.43
C ASN A 98 -24.41 -14.88 -3.07
N ARG A 99 -24.33 -15.90 -3.92
CA ARG A 99 -23.14 -16.37 -4.66
C ARG A 99 -22.58 -15.35 -5.67
N LEU A 100 -22.39 -14.09 -5.27
CA LEU A 100 -21.85 -13.02 -6.09
C LEU A 100 -20.35 -12.84 -5.81
N ASN A 101 -19.61 -12.56 -6.88
CA ASN A 101 -18.16 -12.37 -6.81
C ASN A 101 -17.86 -11.03 -6.12
N ILE A 102 -17.31 -11.13 -4.91
CA ILE A 102 -17.00 -10.03 -4.00
C ILE A 102 -16.12 -8.96 -4.66
N GLU A 103 -15.16 -9.36 -5.48
CA GLU A 103 -14.21 -8.44 -6.11
C GLU A 103 -14.90 -7.49 -7.10
N SER A 104 -15.77 -8.04 -7.96
CA SER A 104 -16.52 -7.27 -8.95
C SER A 104 -17.46 -6.26 -8.29
N ASP A 105 -18.15 -6.68 -7.22
CA ASP A 105 -19.11 -5.84 -6.52
C ASP A 105 -18.43 -4.70 -5.75
N LEU A 106 -17.31 -4.99 -5.07
CA LEU A 106 -16.50 -3.96 -4.41
C LEU A 106 -15.97 -2.94 -5.41
N ARG A 107 -15.52 -3.40 -6.57
CA ARG A 107 -15.02 -2.51 -7.62
C ARG A 107 -16.12 -1.58 -8.13
N ILE A 108 -17.35 -2.07 -8.30
CA ILE A 108 -18.50 -1.24 -8.68
C ILE A 108 -18.84 -0.24 -7.55
N GLN A 109 -18.92 -0.70 -6.30
CA GLN A 109 -19.28 0.12 -5.13
C GLN A 109 -18.27 1.23 -4.80
N LEU A 110 -17.00 1.00 -5.11
CA LEU A 110 -15.92 1.96 -4.91
C LEU A 110 -15.69 2.87 -6.12
N SER A 111 -16.24 2.53 -7.28
CA SER A 111 -16.16 3.37 -8.47
C SER A 111 -17.11 4.56 -8.37
N ASN A 112 -16.69 5.72 -8.89
CA ASN A 112 -17.57 6.88 -9.09
C ASN A 112 -18.29 6.80 -10.46
N ILE A 113 -18.47 5.60 -11.02
CA ILE A 113 -19.09 5.43 -12.34
C ILE A 113 -20.60 5.29 -12.13
N ASP A 114 -21.37 6.20 -12.72
CA ASP A 114 -22.82 6.09 -12.70
C ASP A 114 -23.27 4.87 -13.51
N PRO A 115 -24.11 3.99 -12.93
CA PRO A 115 -24.57 2.81 -13.63
C PRO A 115 -25.51 3.22 -14.75
N LYS A 116 -25.17 2.84 -15.99
CA LYS A 116 -26.00 3.06 -17.18
C LYS A 116 -27.14 2.04 -17.26
N ILE A 117 -27.98 2.01 -16.23
CA ILE A 117 -29.11 1.07 -16.11
C ILE A 117 -30.07 1.18 -17.31
N PRO A 118 -30.43 2.38 -17.82
CA PRO A 118 -31.32 2.49 -18.98
C PRO A 118 -30.77 1.78 -20.23
N ASP A 119 -29.48 1.93 -20.51
CA ASP A 119 -28.82 1.27 -21.66
C ASP A 119 -28.78 -0.25 -21.51
N LEU A 120 -28.61 -0.74 -20.28
CA LEU A 120 -28.60 -2.17 -19.97
C LEU A 120 -30.00 -2.78 -20.12
N VAL A 121 -31.04 -2.08 -19.69
CA VAL A 121 -32.44 -2.53 -19.81
C VAL A 121 -32.84 -2.60 -21.29
N LEU A 122 -32.44 -1.61 -22.10
CA LEU A 122 -32.71 -1.61 -23.55
C LEU A 122 -32.01 -2.75 -24.30
N LYS A 123 -30.82 -3.16 -23.84
CA LYS A 123 -30.02 -4.23 -24.48
C LYS A 123 -30.32 -5.63 -23.95
N LYS A 124 -31.15 -5.76 -22.91
CA LYS A 124 -31.46 -7.06 -22.32
C LYS A 124 -32.56 -7.74 -23.13
N GLN A 125 -32.22 -8.84 -23.83
CA GLN A 125 -33.23 -9.70 -24.43
C GLN A 125 -34.13 -10.29 -23.35
N HIS A 126 -35.44 -10.17 -23.55
CA HIS A 126 -36.44 -10.83 -22.73
C HIS A 126 -36.37 -12.34 -23.02
N HIS A 127 -35.97 -13.13 -22.04
CA HIS A 127 -36.04 -14.58 -22.11
C HIS A 127 -37.29 -15.02 -21.36
N PRO A 128 -38.43 -15.24 -22.05
CA PRO A 128 -39.60 -15.80 -21.42
C PRO A 128 -39.25 -17.22 -20.94
N SER A 129 -39.55 -17.50 -19.68
CA SER A 129 -39.52 -18.84 -19.13
C SER A 129 -40.61 -19.69 -19.79
N HIS A 130 -40.25 -20.94 -20.11
CA HIS A 130 -41.10 -21.92 -20.81
C HIS A 130 -42.07 -22.63 -19.86
#